data_AF-A0A2M9JA36-F1
#
_entry.id   AF-A0A2M9JA36-F1
#
_cell.length_a   1.000
_cell.length_b   1.000
_cell.length_c   1.000
_cell.angle_alpha   90.00
_cell.angle_beta   90.00
_cell.angle_gamma   90.00
#
_symmetry.space_group_name_H-M   'P 1'
#
loop_
_entity.id
_entity.type
_entity.pdbx_description
1 polymer ?
#
loop_
_entity_poly.entity_id
_entity_poly.type
_entity_poly.pdbx_seq_one_letter_code
_entity_poly.pdbx_strand_id
1 'polypeptide(L)'
;MINLFRDILDRRQPAEDELRASISEFATWVSIYGSDGAVKAFHDFMQAAYADPPPAILMRLYADFVIAARRDMGYPDTAIDQKHFLGMRINDLYQHPMLRSVDKPFDELCREQGWNPPWRQ
;
A
#
# COMPACT_ATOMS: atom_id res chain seq x y z
N MET A 1 7.72 -14.04 2.52
CA MET A 1 7.36 -12.64 2.19
C MET A 1 8.53 -11.71 1.83
N ILE A 2 9.70 -11.76 2.48
CA ILE A 2 10.89 -10.98 2.04
C ILE A 2 11.32 -11.33 0.59
N ASN A 3 11.10 -12.58 0.18
CA ASN A 3 11.46 -13.04 -1.16
C ASN A 3 10.56 -12.46 -2.27
N LEU A 4 9.27 -12.22 -2.03
CA LEU A 4 8.34 -11.73 -3.06
C LEU A 4 8.67 -10.30 -3.51
N PHE A 5 8.94 -9.40 -2.56
CA PHE A 5 9.36 -8.04 -2.89
C PHE A 5 10.76 -7.99 -3.51
N ARG A 6 11.66 -8.91 -3.12
CA ARG A 6 12.95 -9.10 -3.78
C ARG A 6 12.76 -9.55 -5.24
N ASP A 7 11.90 -10.53 -5.49
CA ASP A 7 11.67 -11.09 -6.83
C ASP A 7 11.02 -10.06 -7.79
N ILE A 8 10.09 -9.24 -7.28
CA ILE A 8 9.50 -8.11 -8.03
C ILE A 8 10.56 -7.06 -8.38
N LEU A 9 11.51 -6.78 -7.48
CA LEU A 9 12.63 -5.86 -7.74
C LEU A 9 13.71 -6.48 -8.65
N ASP A 10 13.90 -7.79 -8.59
CA ASP A 10 14.89 -8.56 -9.36
C ASP A 10 14.42 -8.94 -10.79
N ARG A 11 13.27 -8.42 -11.25
CA ARG A 11 12.69 -8.68 -12.59
C ARG A 11 12.41 -10.15 -12.90
N ARG A 12 12.24 -11.02 -11.90
CA ARG A 12 11.54 -12.29 -12.13
C ARG A 12 10.06 -11.97 -12.08
N GLN A 13 9.35 -12.08 -13.19
CA GLN A 13 7.88 -12.06 -13.16
C GLN A 13 7.45 -13.39 -12.52
N PRO A 14 6.99 -13.42 -11.26
CA PRO A 14 6.41 -14.63 -10.71
C PRO A 14 5.24 -15.06 -11.60
N ALA A 15 5.02 -16.36 -11.72
CA ALA A 15 3.84 -16.85 -12.43
C ALA A 15 2.59 -16.28 -11.74
N GLU A 16 1.57 -15.88 -12.52
CA GLU A 16 0.37 -15.21 -11.99
C GLU A 16 -0.30 -16.03 -10.86
N ASP A 17 -0.28 -17.36 -10.99
CA ASP A 17 -0.81 -18.29 -10.00
C ASP A 17 -0.03 -18.26 -8.67
N GLU A 18 1.30 -18.12 -8.71
CA GLU A 18 2.13 -18.01 -7.50
C GLU A 18 1.85 -16.70 -6.76
N LEU A 19 1.63 -15.61 -7.50
CA LEU A 19 1.25 -14.32 -6.94
C LEU A 19 -0.12 -14.40 -6.26
N ARG A 20 -1.11 -15.01 -6.93
CA ARG A 20 -2.46 -15.21 -6.37
C ARG A 20 -2.42 -16.06 -5.10
N ALA A 21 -1.67 -17.16 -5.11
CA ALA A 21 -1.49 -18.01 -3.93
C ALA A 21 -0.86 -17.24 -2.76
N SER A 22 0.19 -16.46 -3.03
CA SER A 22 0.86 -15.63 -2.01
C SER A 22 -0.07 -14.57 -1.41
N ILE A 23 -0.87 -13.91 -2.24
CA ILE A 23 -1.87 -12.94 -1.78
C ILE A 23 -2.93 -13.62 -0.91
N SER A 24 -3.43 -14.79 -1.32
CA SER A 24 -4.43 -15.54 -0.55
C SER A 24 -3.91 -16.01 0.80
N GLU A 25 -2.68 -16.51 0.84
CA GLU A 25 -2.01 -16.89 2.08
C GLU A 25 -1.87 -15.65 2.99
N PHE A 26 -1.35 -14.55 2.46
CA PHE A 26 -1.18 -13.33 3.22
C PHE A 26 -2.51 -12.76 3.75
N ALA A 27 -3.56 -12.78 2.93
CA ALA A 27 -4.90 -12.35 3.31
C ALA A 27 -5.43 -13.14 4.52
N THR A 28 -5.10 -14.43 4.59
CA THR A 28 -5.45 -15.29 5.75
C THR A 28 -4.69 -14.83 6.99
N TRP A 29 -3.38 -14.61 6.88
CA TRP A 29 -2.55 -14.19 8.02
C TRP A 29 -2.96 -12.82 8.57
N VAL A 30 -3.12 -11.81 7.70
CA VAL A 30 -3.50 -10.47 8.15
C VAL A 30 -4.89 -10.46 8.78
N SER A 31 -5.82 -11.28 8.30
CA SER A 31 -7.17 -11.38 8.89
C SER A 31 -7.18 -12.01 10.29
N ILE A 32 -6.25 -12.92 10.58
CA ILE A 32 -6.17 -13.61 11.87
C ILE A 32 -5.33 -12.82 12.89
N TYR A 33 -4.21 -12.26 12.45
CA TYR A 33 -3.18 -11.71 13.33
C TYR A 33 -2.97 -10.19 13.21
N GLY A 34 -3.50 -9.56 12.17
CA GLY A 34 -3.38 -8.11 11.99
C GLY A 34 -4.28 -7.36 12.97
N SER A 35 -3.86 -6.16 13.38
CA SER A 35 -4.74 -5.22 14.07
C SER A 35 -5.87 -4.75 13.15
N ASP A 36 -6.92 -4.16 13.74
CA ASP A 36 -8.00 -3.53 12.97
C ASP A 36 -7.48 -2.54 11.92
N GLY A 37 -6.40 -1.81 12.25
CA GLY A 37 -5.74 -0.88 11.35
C GLY A 37 -5.07 -1.58 10.16
N ALA A 38 -4.35 -2.68 10.41
CA ALA A 38 -3.69 -3.46 9.36
C ALA A 38 -4.68 -4.19 8.46
N VAL A 39 -5.72 -4.79 9.04
CA VAL A 39 -6.81 -5.45 8.30
C VAL A 39 -7.49 -4.45 7.37
N LYS A 40 -7.89 -3.28 7.89
CA LYS A 40 -8.54 -2.24 7.09
C LYS A 40 -7.63 -1.71 5.98
N ALA A 41 -6.37 -1.40 6.29
CA ALA A 41 -5.44 -0.86 5.30
C ALA A 41 -5.13 -1.88 4.17
N PHE A 42 -5.00 -3.17 4.53
CA PHE A 42 -4.85 -4.23 3.53
C PHE A 42 -6.10 -4.40 2.67
N HIS A 43 -7.29 -4.42 3.28
CA HIS A 43 -8.56 -4.45 2.57
C HIS A 43 -8.65 -3.31 1.55
N ASP A 44 -8.44 -2.07 1.98
CA ASP A 44 -8.57 -0.89 1.12
C ASP A 44 -7.54 -0.92 -0.02
N PHE A 45 -6.30 -1.35 0.24
CA PHE A 45 -5.29 -1.55 -0.79
C PHE A 45 -5.70 -2.59 -1.84
N MET A 46 -6.18 -3.76 -1.41
CA MET A 46 -6.59 -4.83 -2.32
C MET A 46 -7.83 -4.46 -3.14
N GLN A 47 -8.85 -3.88 -2.50
CA GLN A 47 -10.05 -3.44 -3.21
C GLN A 47 -9.74 -2.33 -4.22
N ALA A 48 -8.82 -1.42 -3.89
CA ALA A 48 -8.37 -0.43 -4.85
C ALA A 48 -7.64 -1.09 -6.01
N ALA A 49 -6.71 -2.02 -5.76
CA ALA A 49 -5.96 -2.72 -6.80
C ALA A 49 -6.87 -3.46 -7.81
N TYR A 50 -8.01 -3.98 -7.37
CA TYR A 50 -9.00 -4.60 -8.25
C TYR A 50 -9.87 -3.60 -9.03
N ALA A 51 -9.89 -2.33 -8.62
CA ALA A 51 -10.72 -1.27 -9.18
C ALA A 51 -9.94 -0.28 -10.07
N ASP A 52 -8.78 -0.70 -10.59
CA ASP A 52 -7.90 0.07 -11.49
C ASP A 52 -7.70 1.54 -11.05
N PRO A 53 -7.07 1.75 -9.88
CA PRO A 53 -7.00 3.07 -9.28
C PRO A 53 -5.89 3.90 -9.93
N PRO A 54 -5.97 5.24 -9.90
CA PRO A 54 -4.85 6.09 -10.29
C PRO A 54 -3.57 5.68 -9.52
N PRO A 55 -2.40 5.64 -10.16
CA PRO A 55 -1.18 5.15 -9.51
C PRO A 55 -0.84 5.83 -8.18
N ALA A 56 -1.15 7.13 -8.03
CA ALA A 56 -0.96 7.86 -6.79
C ALA A 56 -1.82 7.31 -5.63
N ILE A 57 -3.05 6.88 -5.92
CA ILE A 57 -3.95 6.24 -4.96
C ILE A 57 -3.38 4.89 -4.54
N LEU A 58 -2.93 4.08 -5.50
CA LEU A 58 -2.36 2.76 -5.21
C LEU A 58 -1.11 2.86 -4.33
N MET A 59 -0.19 3.77 -4.67
CA MET A 59 1.03 4.00 -3.90
C MET A 59 0.72 4.50 -2.48
N ARG A 60 -0.27 5.40 -2.34
CA ARG A 60 -0.75 5.84 -1.04
C ARG A 60 -1.26 4.67 -0.21
N LEU A 61 -2.21 3.89 -0.72
CA LEU A 61 -2.82 2.79 0.02
C LEU A 61 -1.81 1.70 0.39
N TYR A 62 -0.86 1.42 -0.50
CA TYR A 62 0.26 0.54 -0.20
C TYR A 62 1.11 1.07 0.96
N ALA A 63 1.44 2.36 0.97
CA ALA A 63 2.19 2.97 2.06
C ALA A 63 1.41 2.96 3.39
N ASP A 64 0.09 3.21 3.34
CA ASP A 64 -0.79 3.14 4.52
C ASP A 64 -0.81 1.71 5.11
N PHE A 65 -0.89 0.69 4.26
CA PHE A 65 -0.79 -0.70 4.68
C PHE A 65 0.56 -1.02 5.34
N VAL A 66 1.67 -0.56 4.76
CA VAL A 66 3.00 -0.82 5.36
C VAL A 66 3.17 -0.09 6.69
N ILE A 67 2.67 1.14 6.83
CA ILE A 67 2.68 1.87 8.10
C ILE A 67 1.85 1.12 9.15
N ALA A 68 0.67 0.63 8.79
CA ALA A 68 -0.16 -0.17 9.69
C ALA A 68 0.54 -1.46 10.13
N ALA A 69 1.14 -2.20 9.17
CA ALA A 69 1.93 -3.39 9.49
C ALA A 69 3.12 -3.07 10.40
N ARG A 70 3.78 -1.92 10.21
CA ARG A 70 4.90 -1.50 11.07
C ARG A 70 4.45 -1.23 12.51
N ARG A 71 3.25 -0.67 12.70
CA ARG A 71 2.65 -0.48 14.04
C ARG A 71 2.44 -1.81 14.73
N ASP A 72 1.92 -2.81 14.01
CA ASP A 72 1.73 -4.17 14.52
C ASP A 72 3.05 -4.88 14.87
N MET A 73 4.14 -4.55 14.16
CA MET A 73 5.48 -5.10 14.40
C MET A 73 6.24 -4.47 15.59
N GLY A 74 5.55 -3.75 16.48
CA GLY A 74 6.15 -3.18 17.70
C GLY A 74 6.60 -1.73 17.57
N TYR A 75 6.13 -1.00 16.55
CA TYR A 75 6.35 0.44 16.42
C TYR A 75 5.02 1.22 16.40
N PRO A 76 4.18 1.12 17.46
CA PRO A 76 2.85 1.72 17.47
C PRO A 76 2.88 3.24 17.25
N ASP A 77 3.89 3.92 17.81
CA ASP A 77 4.06 5.37 17.74
C ASP A 77 4.98 5.83 16.60
N THR A 78 4.97 5.10 15.47
CA THR A 78 5.81 5.48 14.33
C THR A 78 5.43 6.86 13.79
N ALA A 79 6.42 7.76 13.70
CA ALA A 79 6.29 9.07 13.06
C ALA A 79 6.56 9.03 11.55
N ILE A 80 6.79 7.84 10.99
CA ILE A 80 7.01 7.64 9.55
C ILE A 80 5.70 7.87 8.81
N ASP A 81 5.75 8.67 7.74
CA ASP A 81 4.65 8.91 6.82
C ASP A 81 4.85 8.16 5.48
N GLN A 82 3.92 8.37 4.55
CA GLN A 82 3.92 7.70 3.25
C GLN A 82 5.16 8.07 2.40
N LYS A 83 5.62 9.32 2.48
CA LYS A 83 6.80 9.79 1.74
C LYS A 83 8.07 9.19 2.28
N HIS A 84 8.20 9.01 3.59
CA HIS A 84 9.34 8.32 4.19
C HIS A 84 9.46 6.89 3.68
N PHE A 85 8.34 6.17 3.51
CA PHE A 85 8.38 4.80 3.00
C PHE A 85 8.64 4.74 1.49
N LEU A 86 7.88 5.49 0.70
CA LEU A 86 7.98 5.45 -0.76
C LEU A 86 9.27 6.10 -1.28
N GLY A 87 9.81 7.07 -0.54
CA GLY A 87 10.86 7.97 -1.00
C GLY A 87 12.29 7.61 -0.64
N MET A 88 12.53 6.50 0.08
CA MET A 88 13.89 6.15 0.57
C MET A 88 14.95 6.05 -0.53
N ARG A 89 14.55 5.83 -1.78
CA ARG A 89 15.43 5.67 -2.94
C ARG A 89 15.13 6.62 -4.09
N ILE A 90 14.36 7.68 -3.84
CA ILE A 90 13.88 8.63 -4.86
C ILE A 90 14.54 9.98 -4.59
N ASN A 91 15.36 10.45 -5.53
CA ASN A 91 16.15 11.67 -5.40
C ASN A 91 15.34 12.95 -5.63
N ASP A 92 14.18 12.86 -6.29
CA ASP A 92 13.29 13.98 -6.62
C ASP A 92 11.92 13.88 -5.91
N LEU A 93 11.82 13.09 -4.83
CA LEU A 93 10.57 12.74 -4.13
C LEU A 93 9.57 13.89 -3.96
N TYR A 94 10.04 15.05 -3.47
CA TYR A 94 9.19 16.20 -3.16
C TYR A 94 8.74 16.99 -4.39
N GLN A 95 9.40 16.79 -5.52
CA GLN A 95 9.12 17.43 -6.81
C GLN A 95 8.40 16.46 -7.76
N HIS A 96 8.49 15.15 -7.50
CA HIS A 96 7.93 14.11 -8.33
C HIS A 96 6.40 14.22 -8.39
N PRO A 97 5.79 14.44 -9.58
CA PRO A 97 4.36 14.72 -9.71
C PRO A 97 3.44 13.69 -9.06
N MET A 98 3.81 12.40 -9.13
CA MET A 98 3.02 11.30 -8.57
C MET A 98 3.15 11.14 -7.06
N LEU A 99 4.21 11.68 -6.44
CA LEU A 99 4.52 11.48 -5.02
C LEU A 99 4.34 12.74 -4.19
N ARG A 100 4.20 13.90 -4.83
CA ARG A 100 4.04 15.18 -4.14
C ARG A 100 2.83 15.21 -3.20
N SER A 101 1.74 14.53 -3.55
CA SER A 101 0.45 14.54 -2.84
C SER A 101 0.14 13.26 -2.04
N VAL A 102 1.05 12.27 -2.02
CA VAL A 102 0.77 10.96 -1.40
C VAL A 102 0.69 10.99 0.12
N ASP A 103 0.99 12.12 0.77
CA ASP A 103 0.88 12.35 2.22
C ASP A 103 -0.39 13.13 2.62
N LYS A 104 -1.16 13.64 1.66
CA LYS A 104 -2.41 14.38 1.92
C LYS A 104 -3.47 13.52 2.61
N PRO A 105 -4.50 14.09 3.25
CA PRO A 105 -5.65 13.30 3.67
C PRO A 105 -6.23 12.49 2.50
N PHE A 106 -6.55 11.21 2.72
CA PHE A 106 -6.97 10.28 1.66
C PHE A 106 -8.14 10.81 0.81
N ASP A 107 -9.10 11.48 1.47
CA ASP A 107 -10.27 12.09 0.81
C ASP A 107 -9.92 13.27 -0.10
N GLU A 108 -8.87 14.02 0.25
CA GLU A 108 -8.35 15.07 -0.61
C GLU A 108 -7.69 14.46 -1.84
N LEU A 109 -6.85 13.43 -1.64
CA LEU A 109 -6.19 12.75 -2.75
C LEU A 109 -7.20 12.12 -3.72
N CYS A 110 -8.25 11.46 -3.21
CA CYS A 110 -9.32 10.90 -4.04
C CYS A 110 -9.99 11.97 -4.90
N ARG A 111 -10.32 13.13 -4.31
CA ARG A 111 -10.91 14.26 -5.04
C ARG A 111 -9.98 14.81 -6.12
N GLU A 112 -8.70 14.97 -5.82
CA GLU A 112 -7.71 15.47 -6.78
C GLU A 112 -7.49 14.52 -7.96
N GLN A 113 -7.55 13.22 -7.70
CA GLN A 113 -7.39 12.18 -8.72
C GLN A 113 -8.70 11.82 -9.43
N GLY A 114 -9.83 12.44 -9.04
CA GLY A 114 -11.15 12.12 -9.59
C GLY A 114 -11.56 10.66 -9.36
N TRP A 115 -11.08 10.03 -8.28
CA TRP A 115 -11.30 8.62 -8.00
C TRP A 115 -12.29 8.42 -6.84
N ASN A 116 -13.21 7.47 -6.99
CA ASN A 116 -14.16 7.11 -5.95
C ASN A 116 -13.83 5.72 -5.38
N PRO A 117 -13.56 5.59 -4.07
CA PRO A 117 -13.22 4.31 -3.48
C PRO A 117 -14.38 3.30 -3.55
N PRO A 118 -14.13 2.03 -3.91
CA PRO A 118 -15.20 1.05 -4.10
C PRO A 118 -15.94 0.66 -2.81
N TRP A 119 -15.35 0.91 -1.63
CA TRP A 119 -15.97 0.66 -0.32
C TRP A 119 -16.82 1.83 0.21
N ARG A 120 -16.99 2.90 -0.58
CA ARG A 120 -17.82 4.07 -0.22
C ARG A 120 -19.14 4.15 -1.00
N GLN A 121 -19.55 3.03 -1.57
CA GLN A 121 -20.84 2.92 -2.26
C GLN A 121 -22.00 3.10 -1.28
#